data_AF-A0A7W1FBF9-F1
#
_entry.id   AF-A0A7W1FBF9-F1
#
_cell.length_a   1.000
_cell.length_b   1.000
_cell.length_c   1.000
_cell.angle_alpha   90.00
_cell.angle_beta   90.00
_cell.angle_gamma   90.00
#
_symmetry.space_group_name_H-M   'P 1'
#
loop_
_entity.id
_entity.type
_entity.pdbx_description
1 polymer ?
#
loop_
_entity_poly.entity_id
_entity_poly.type
_entity_poly.pdbx_seq_one_letter_code
_entity_poly.pdbx_strand_id
1 'polypeptide(L)'
;MRAKNLSFFIIVILLTSLTAIRIPAQTTAQPPEKPGKLLQCTQPSAAGNEKMTYLVGASELSSEGKKRIKDKWGKLVVPKGETERAKEIRKKAISYRQAIRDKVTKSMDVWINANPNATAEQIEIRRRRGQERIEFKINKINADNEDRIKQKSFDWRTLLDVGAVMNQGAGCNTCWAFASTSAAVASLQKSYLETIPLSNYNFPNEITGELSSASNMFNNTGSSRSSAPFVQDLLNCMPIKKEEICQSGWHGRAFDFMVYKKGMPVAMDNGGNISERSNILPLEYKAGQKFACQPTGGFLKAASWDYVNSPPDKLPTVKQLKTALIEHGPLVAPIFYDECLANYRGGVFNEQDLGTINHVVLLVGWDDEKQAWLVKNSWGEEWGEKGFAWIKYGSNNIGVFAAWIDANR
;
A
#
# COMPACT_ATOMS: atom_id res chain seq x y z
N MET A 1 -73.61 7.51 -34.33
CA MET A 1 -74.09 6.40 -33.46
C MET A 1 -73.48 6.62 -32.08
N ARG A 2 -74.16 7.27 -31.14
CA ARG A 2 -74.89 6.71 -29.97
C ARG A 2 -74.04 5.71 -29.17
N ALA A 3 -73.49 6.09 -28.01
CA ALA A 3 -74.08 6.04 -26.64
C ALA A 3 -73.90 4.62 -26.01
N LYS A 4 -73.60 4.37 -24.73
CA LYS A 4 -74.05 4.96 -23.45
C LYS A 4 -73.12 4.53 -22.29
N ASN A 5 -73.09 5.36 -21.25
CA ASN A 5 -72.71 5.02 -19.87
C ASN A 5 -73.62 3.93 -19.26
N LEU A 6 -73.10 3.16 -18.29
CA LEU A 6 -73.81 2.88 -17.04
C LEU A 6 -72.86 2.35 -15.95
N SER A 7 -72.87 3.01 -14.78
CA SER A 7 -72.25 2.56 -13.54
C SER A 7 -73.12 1.48 -12.86
N PHE A 8 -72.50 0.51 -12.17
CA PHE A 8 -73.16 -0.26 -11.12
C PHE A 8 -72.17 -0.61 -9.99
N PHE A 9 -72.56 -0.26 -8.77
CA PHE A 9 -71.97 -0.64 -7.50
C PHE A 9 -72.11 -2.15 -7.28
N ILE A 10 -71.03 -2.85 -6.89
CA ILE A 10 -71.12 -4.10 -6.13
C ILE A 10 -70.10 -4.10 -4.99
N ILE A 11 -70.67 -4.28 -3.80
CA ILE A 11 -70.08 -4.48 -2.49
C ILE A 11 -69.13 -5.69 -2.51
N VAL A 12 -67.91 -5.56 -1.97
CA VAL A 12 -67.10 -6.71 -1.56
C VAL A 12 -66.76 -6.60 -0.08
N ILE A 13 -67.35 -7.54 0.66
CA ILE A 13 -67.23 -7.79 2.09
C ILE A 13 -65.81 -8.32 2.40
N LEU A 14 -65.21 -7.81 3.48
CA LEU A 14 -64.00 -8.35 4.10
C LEU A 14 -64.17 -9.84 4.41
N LEU A 15 -63.23 -10.66 3.96
CA LEU A 15 -62.90 -11.92 4.62
C LEU A 15 -61.38 -12.11 4.63
N THR A 16 -60.88 -12.17 5.85
CA THR A 16 -59.50 -12.29 6.28
C THR A 16 -58.89 -13.63 5.89
N SER A 17 -57.68 -13.61 5.32
CA SER A 17 -56.70 -14.68 5.53
C SER A 17 -55.30 -14.07 5.52
N LEU A 18 -54.78 -13.84 6.73
CA LEU A 18 -53.38 -13.50 6.99
C LEU A 18 -52.48 -14.68 6.63
N THR A 19 -51.63 -14.51 5.63
CA THR A 19 -50.33 -15.20 5.57
C THR A 19 -49.25 -14.15 5.46
N ALA A 20 -48.56 -13.94 6.58
CA ALA A 20 -47.47 -12.99 6.72
C ALA A 20 -46.30 -13.38 5.82
N ILE A 21 -45.99 -12.51 4.85
CA ILE A 21 -44.69 -12.48 4.19
C ILE A 21 -43.67 -12.06 5.26
N ARG A 22 -42.80 -12.99 5.68
CA ARG A 22 -41.65 -12.67 6.54
C ARG A 22 -40.67 -11.80 5.76
N ILE A 23 -40.76 -10.50 5.98
CA ILE A 23 -39.66 -9.57 5.73
C ILE A 23 -38.55 -9.95 6.73
N PRO A 24 -37.31 -10.25 6.29
CA PRO A 24 -36.22 -10.43 7.24
C PRO A 24 -36.04 -9.12 7.99
N ALA A 25 -36.13 -9.19 9.32
CA ALA A 25 -35.97 -8.05 10.20
C ALA A 25 -34.68 -7.31 9.83
N GLN A 26 -34.83 -6.02 9.50
CA GLN A 26 -33.73 -5.08 9.66
C GLN A 26 -33.17 -5.28 11.05
N THR A 27 -31.92 -5.71 11.15
CA THR A 27 -31.17 -5.71 12.40
C THR A 27 -31.24 -4.29 12.94
N THR A 28 -32.06 -4.12 13.98
CA THR A 28 -32.15 -2.91 14.77
C THR A 28 -30.75 -2.46 15.13
N ALA A 29 -30.37 -1.25 14.70
CA ALA A 29 -29.21 -0.58 15.25
C ALA A 29 -29.31 -0.63 16.78
N GLN A 30 -28.32 -1.26 17.43
CA GLN A 30 -28.26 -1.27 18.88
C GLN A 30 -28.21 0.19 19.36
N PRO A 31 -28.96 0.54 20.43
CA PRO A 31 -28.89 1.87 21.01
C PRO A 31 -27.45 2.16 21.46
N PRO A 32 -27.01 3.44 21.45
CA PRO A 32 -25.66 3.79 21.88
C PRO A 32 -25.45 3.29 23.31
N GLU A 33 -24.48 2.38 23.49
CA GLU A 33 -24.08 1.90 24.80
C GLU A 33 -23.78 3.10 25.71
N LYS A 34 -24.31 3.07 26.93
CA LYS A 34 -24.00 4.05 27.98
C LYS A 34 -22.47 4.17 28.13
N PRO A 35 -21.92 5.36 28.42
CA PRO A 35 -20.47 5.58 28.40
C PRO A 35 -19.79 4.70 29.45
N GLY A 36 -19.18 3.61 28.98
CA GLY A 36 -18.25 2.79 29.72
C GLY A 36 -16.95 3.55 29.99
N LYS A 37 -16.23 3.12 31.02
CA LYS A 37 -14.97 3.74 31.48
C LYS A 37 -13.95 3.79 30.32
N LEU A 38 -13.40 4.97 30.05
CA LEU A 38 -12.35 5.21 29.04
C LEU A 38 -11.14 4.30 29.28
N LEU A 39 -10.67 3.60 28.24
CA LEU A 39 -9.40 2.88 28.28
C LEU A 39 -8.26 3.91 28.35
N GLN A 40 -7.68 4.09 29.53
CA GLN A 40 -6.53 4.99 29.72
C GLN A 40 -5.26 4.31 29.21
N CYS A 41 -4.99 4.48 27.91
CA CYS A 41 -3.68 4.21 27.32
C CYS A 41 -2.70 5.32 27.74
N THR A 42 -2.20 5.25 28.97
CA THR A 42 -1.15 6.15 29.49
C THR A 42 -0.10 5.34 30.23
N GLN A 43 1.17 5.53 29.91
CA GLN A 43 2.30 5.17 30.78
C GLN A 43 2.54 6.30 31.81
N PRO A 44 2.90 5.99 33.07
CA PRO A 44 3.45 6.99 33.99
C PRO A 44 4.88 7.39 33.54
N SER A 45 5.16 8.67 33.33
CA SER A 45 6.55 9.14 33.16
C SER A 45 7.18 9.46 34.52
N ALA A 46 8.45 9.08 34.70
CA ALA A 46 9.24 9.41 35.90
C ALA A 46 9.62 10.90 36.01
N ALA A 47 9.28 11.73 35.03
CA ALA A 47 9.49 13.17 35.02
C ALA A 47 8.18 13.85 34.62
N GLY A 48 7.63 14.62 35.55
CA GLY A 48 6.32 15.25 35.42
C GLY A 48 6.20 16.18 34.21
N ASN A 49 4.98 16.20 33.67
CA ASN A 49 4.40 17.13 32.69
C ASN A 49 4.61 16.82 31.21
N GLU A 50 3.78 15.91 30.66
CA GLU A 50 2.78 16.24 29.62
C GLU A 50 1.80 15.06 29.43
N LYS A 51 0.52 15.29 29.76
CA LYS A 51 -0.57 14.33 29.50
C LYS A 51 -1.00 14.45 28.04
N MET A 52 -0.40 13.70 27.14
CA MET A 52 -0.96 13.55 25.78
C MET A 52 -2.13 12.57 25.85
N THR A 53 -3.34 13.13 25.91
CA THR A 53 -4.59 12.37 25.92
C THR A 53 -4.97 12.10 24.47
N TYR A 54 -4.95 10.83 24.04
CA TYR A 54 -5.47 10.43 22.73
C TYR A 54 -7.00 10.29 22.83
N LEU A 55 -7.74 10.64 21.77
CA LEU A 55 -9.15 10.29 21.65
C LEU A 55 -9.26 8.77 21.42
N VAL A 56 -9.14 8.01 22.50
CA VAL A 56 -9.40 6.57 22.54
C VAL A 56 -10.91 6.39 22.66
N GLY A 57 -11.57 6.24 21.52
CA GLY A 57 -12.97 5.84 21.46
C GLY A 57 -13.08 4.32 21.61
N ALA A 58 -13.15 3.83 22.85
CA ALA A 58 -13.57 2.46 23.11
C ALA A 58 -14.32 2.37 24.44
N SER A 59 -15.54 1.84 24.39
CA SER A 59 -16.11 1.09 25.50
C SER A 59 -15.17 -0.05 25.89
N GLU A 60 -15.25 -0.52 27.14
CA GLU A 60 -14.49 -1.69 27.57
C GLU A 60 -14.75 -2.84 26.60
N LEU A 61 -13.69 -3.37 25.98
CA LEU A 61 -13.83 -4.50 25.09
C LEU A 61 -14.39 -5.67 25.88
N SER A 62 -15.53 -6.20 25.44
CA SER A 62 -16.08 -7.44 25.99
C SER A 62 -15.01 -8.54 25.95
N SER A 63 -15.18 -9.59 26.76
CA SER A 63 -14.29 -10.75 26.70
C SER A 63 -14.15 -11.30 25.27
N GLU A 64 -15.22 -11.25 24.46
CA GLU A 64 -15.18 -11.54 23.02
C GLU A 64 -14.40 -10.51 22.22
N GLY A 65 -14.47 -9.21 22.53
CA GLY A 65 -13.67 -8.16 21.91
C GLY A 65 -12.17 -8.33 22.13
N LYS A 66 -11.77 -8.62 23.38
CA LYS A 66 -10.38 -8.91 23.77
C LYS A 66 -9.87 -10.20 23.13
N LYS A 67 -10.69 -11.26 23.14
CA LYS A 67 -10.38 -12.52 22.45
C LYS A 67 -10.25 -12.32 20.94
N ARG A 68 -11.15 -11.57 20.30
CA ARG A 68 -11.10 -11.23 18.88
C ARG A 68 -9.85 -10.45 18.50
N ILE A 69 -9.36 -9.56 19.37
CA ILE A 69 -8.12 -8.81 19.16
C ILE A 69 -6.89 -9.72 19.33
N LYS A 70 -6.87 -10.54 20.38
CA LYS A 70 -5.81 -11.53 20.61
C LYS A 70 -5.71 -12.58 19.50
N ASP A 71 -6.85 -13.04 18.99
CA ASP A 71 -6.95 -13.98 17.86
C ASP A 71 -6.64 -13.30 16.50
N LYS A 72 -6.75 -11.96 16.43
CA LYS A 72 -6.34 -11.15 15.27
C LYS A 72 -4.83 -10.91 15.20
N TRP A 73 -4.09 -11.07 16.30
CA TRP A 73 -2.64 -10.95 16.29
C TRP A 73 -2.02 -12.31 15.99
N GLY A 74 -2.04 -12.68 14.70
CA GLY A 74 -1.14 -13.73 14.23
C GLY A 74 0.30 -13.42 14.59
N LYS A 75 1.10 -14.44 14.82
CA LYS A 75 2.54 -14.25 14.99
C LYS A 75 3.09 -13.84 13.63
N LEU A 76 3.42 -12.57 13.42
CA LEU A 76 4.35 -12.19 12.35
C LEU A 76 5.68 -12.86 12.71
N VAL A 77 6.04 -13.92 11.99
CA VAL A 77 7.26 -14.67 12.28
C VAL A 77 8.33 -14.19 11.32
N VAL A 78 9.34 -13.51 11.87
CA VAL A 78 10.56 -13.20 11.11
C VAL A 78 11.18 -14.52 10.64
N PRO A 79 11.36 -14.74 9.32
CA PRO A 79 11.94 -15.97 8.82
C PRO A 79 13.31 -16.26 9.43
N LYS A 80 13.60 -17.53 9.73
CA LYS A 80 14.91 -17.92 10.25
C LYS A 80 16.01 -17.52 9.26
N GLY A 81 17.01 -16.80 9.74
CA GLY A 81 18.15 -16.33 8.92
C GLY A 81 17.84 -15.13 8.02
N GLU A 82 16.72 -14.41 8.24
CA GLU A 82 16.33 -13.29 7.38
C GLU A 82 17.40 -12.19 7.30
N THR A 83 18.11 -11.87 8.39
CA THR A 83 19.21 -10.89 8.39
C THR A 83 20.34 -11.27 7.41
N GLU A 84 20.67 -12.56 7.29
CA GLU A 84 21.68 -13.03 6.32
C GLU A 84 21.14 -13.01 4.90
N ARG A 85 19.88 -13.45 4.71
CA ARG A 85 19.20 -13.38 3.42
C ARG A 85 19.10 -11.94 2.89
N ALA A 86 18.87 -10.97 3.77
CA ALA A 86 18.84 -9.55 3.45
C ALA A 86 20.15 -9.05 2.85
N LYS A 87 21.31 -9.59 3.26
CA LYS A 87 22.60 -9.25 2.65
C LYS A 87 22.66 -9.67 1.19
N GLU A 88 22.14 -10.85 0.85
CA GLU A 88 22.10 -11.35 -0.52
C GLU A 88 21.08 -10.61 -1.39
N ILE A 89 19.92 -10.26 -0.83
CA ILE A 89 18.91 -9.41 -1.50
C ILE A 89 19.54 -8.05 -1.84
N ARG A 90 20.17 -7.40 -0.86
CA ARG A 90 20.87 -6.12 -1.04
C ARG A 90 21.95 -6.17 -2.11
N LYS A 91 22.80 -7.20 -2.10
CA LYS A 91 23.83 -7.41 -3.14
C LYS A 91 23.19 -7.44 -4.53
N LYS A 92 22.11 -8.20 -4.71
CA LYS A 92 21.39 -8.28 -5.99
C LYS A 92 20.79 -6.93 -6.40
N ALA A 93 20.20 -6.19 -5.47
CA ALA A 93 19.66 -4.85 -5.73
C ALA A 93 20.76 -3.88 -6.18
N ILE A 94 21.91 -3.88 -5.51
CA ILE A 94 23.08 -3.06 -5.88
C ILE A 94 23.59 -3.46 -7.27
N SER A 95 23.77 -4.77 -7.53
CA SER A 95 24.22 -5.26 -8.84
C SER A 95 23.24 -4.89 -9.95
N TYR A 96 21.94 -4.93 -9.70
CA TYR A 96 20.92 -4.50 -10.65
C TYR A 96 21.04 -3.01 -10.98
N ARG A 97 21.15 -2.15 -9.97
CA ARG A 97 21.35 -0.70 -10.17
C ARG A 97 22.65 -0.40 -10.93
N GLN A 98 23.71 -1.15 -10.64
CA GLN A 98 24.96 -1.05 -11.40
C GLN A 98 24.76 -1.44 -12.86
N ALA A 99 24.09 -2.56 -13.13
CA ALA A 99 23.82 -3.02 -14.49
C ALA A 99 22.96 -2.04 -15.32
N ILE A 100 22.02 -1.32 -14.68
CA ILE A 100 21.31 -0.23 -15.35
C ILE A 100 22.31 0.86 -15.79
N ARG A 101 23.19 1.31 -14.89
CA ARG A 101 24.21 2.33 -15.22
C ARG A 101 25.11 1.84 -16.37
N ASP A 102 25.55 0.59 -16.31
CA ASP A 102 26.45 0.00 -17.31
C ASP A 102 25.79 -0.18 -18.68
N LYS A 103 24.49 -0.52 -18.74
CA LYS A 103 23.73 -0.58 -20.01
C LYS A 103 23.75 0.74 -20.75
N VAL A 104 23.74 1.86 -20.02
CA VAL A 104 23.80 3.16 -20.67
C VAL A 104 25.21 3.45 -21.21
N THR A 105 26.26 3.08 -20.47
CA THR A 105 27.65 3.12 -20.97
C THR A 105 27.79 2.31 -22.26
N LYS A 106 27.23 1.10 -22.31
CA LYS A 106 27.28 0.23 -23.49
C LYS A 106 26.51 0.77 -24.71
N SER A 107 25.48 1.59 -24.50
CA SER A 107 24.80 2.28 -25.60
C SER A 107 25.71 3.28 -26.34
N MET A 108 26.74 3.79 -25.66
CA MET A 108 27.80 4.60 -26.26
C MET A 108 28.68 3.78 -27.19
N ASP A 109 29.10 2.58 -26.75
CA ASP A 109 29.96 1.70 -27.54
C ASP A 109 29.29 1.27 -28.86
N VAL A 110 27.99 1.01 -28.83
CA VAL A 110 27.19 0.71 -30.03
C VAL A 110 27.21 1.89 -31.00
N TRP A 111 27.06 3.12 -30.50
CA TRP A 111 27.14 4.31 -31.36
C TRP A 111 28.53 4.50 -31.95
N ILE A 112 29.60 4.29 -31.17
CA ILE A 112 30.99 4.38 -31.65
C ILE A 112 31.21 3.39 -32.80
N ASN A 113 30.77 2.14 -32.63
CA ASN A 113 30.91 1.11 -33.67
C ASN A 113 30.08 1.41 -34.93
N ALA A 114 28.92 2.06 -34.78
CA ALA A 114 28.07 2.47 -35.90
C ALA A 114 28.54 3.77 -36.60
N ASN A 115 29.50 4.49 -36.02
CA ASN A 115 30.03 5.74 -36.54
C ASN A 115 31.57 5.67 -36.61
N PRO A 116 32.14 4.82 -37.46
CA PRO A 116 33.59 4.56 -37.51
C PRO A 116 34.42 5.80 -37.93
N ASN A 117 33.79 6.78 -38.57
CA ASN A 117 34.41 8.05 -38.98
C ASN A 117 34.18 9.18 -37.98
N ALA A 118 33.56 8.91 -36.83
CA ALA A 118 33.38 9.92 -35.79
C ALA A 118 34.74 10.33 -35.24
N THR A 119 34.99 11.64 -35.18
CA THR A 119 36.23 12.16 -34.60
C THR A 119 36.27 11.90 -33.09
N ALA A 120 37.47 11.87 -32.50
CA ALA A 120 37.63 11.76 -31.05
C ALA A 120 36.83 12.83 -30.30
N GLU A 121 36.73 14.03 -30.87
CA GLU A 121 35.93 15.14 -30.35
C GLU A 121 34.41 14.87 -30.45
N GLN A 122 33.91 14.28 -31.54
CA GLN A 122 32.49 13.91 -31.67
C GLN A 122 32.10 12.78 -30.72
N ILE A 123 32.99 11.78 -30.54
CA ILE A 123 32.82 10.72 -29.56
C ILE A 123 32.80 11.30 -28.15
N GLU A 124 33.70 12.23 -27.83
CA GLU A 124 33.76 12.87 -26.51
C GLU A 124 32.56 13.79 -26.25
N ILE A 125 32.13 14.58 -27.23
CA ILE A 125 30.91 15.40 -27.12
C ILE A 125 29.69 14.51 -26.88
N ARG A 126 29.60 13.35 -27.54
CA ARG A 126 28.47 12.44 -27.33
C ARG A 126 28.57 11.69 -26.01
N ARG A 127 29.77 11.24 -25.61
CA ARG A 127 30.05 10.67 -24.29
C ARG A 127 29.64 11.63 -23.20
N ARG A 128 30.13 12.87 -23.29
CA ARG A 128 29.77 13.98 -22.42
C ARG A 128 28.26 14.25 -22.45
N ARG A 129 27.60 14.37 -23.61
CA ARG A 129 26.13 14.57 -23.68
C ARG A 129 25.32 13.38 -23.14
N GLY A 130 25.81 12.15 -23.29
CA GLY A 130 25.18 10.94 -22.77
C GLY A 130 25.31 10.85 -21.27
N GLN A 131 26.52 11.04 -20.74
CA GLN A 131 26.82 11.12 -19.32
C GLN A 131 26.13 12.32 -18.68
N GLU A 132 26.22 13.52 -19.26
CA GLU A 132 25.50 14.72 -18.80
C GLU A 132 24.00 14.52 -18.82
N ARG A 133 23.38 13.81 -19.79
CA ARG A 133 21.93 13.54 -19.72
C ARG A 133 21.55 12.62 -18.58
N ILE A 134 22.41 11.67 -18.21
CA ILE A 134 22.19 10.72 -17.12
C ILE A 134 22.50 11.39 -15.79
N GLU A 135 23.67 12.00 -15.65
CA GLU A 135 24.09 12.75 -14.48
C GLU A 135 23.17 13.95 -14.26
N PHE A 136 22.73 14.67 -15.28
CA PHE A 136 21.70 15.70 -15.12
C PHE A 136 20.39 15.10 -14.62
N LYS A 137 19.91 13.98 -15.19
CA LYS A 137 18.66 13.33 -14.71
C LYS A 137 18.82 12.79 -13.29
N ILE A 138 19.90 12.08 -12.99
CA ILE A 138 20.19 11.48 -11.69
C ILE A 138 20.47 12.57 -10.66
N ASN A 139 21.29 13.58 -10.97
CA ASN A 139 21.58 14.68 -10.06
C ASN A 139 20.36 15.58 -9.88
N LYS A 140 19.52 15.78 -10.91
CA LYS A 140 18.24 16.47 -10.75
C LYS A 140 17.27 15.66 -9.88
N ILE A 141 17.11 14.36 -10.14
CA ILE A 141 16.30 13.48 -9.29
C ILE A 141 16.85 13.48 -7.85
N ASN A 142 18.16 13.41 -7.66
CA ASN A 142 18.78 13.42 -6.34
C ASN A 142 18.61 14.78 -5.65
N ALA A 143 18.74 15.90 -6.36
CA ALA A 143 18.51 17.23 -5.82
C ALA A 143 17.03 17.44 -5.45
N ASP A 144 16.10 17.09 -6.35
CA ASP A 144 14.65 17.12 -6.11
C ASP A 144 14.28 16.21 -4.93
N ASN A 145 14.92 15.03 -4.81
CA ASN A 145 14.73 14.12 -3.69
C ASN A 145 15.29 14.69 -2.39
N GLU A 146 16.47 15.32 -2.41
CA GLU A 146 17.01 16.00 -1.23
C GLU A 146 16.08 17.10 -0.75
N ASP A 147 15.52 17.89 -1.66
CA ASP A 147 14.57 18.94 -1.31
C ASP A 147 13.27 18.37 -0.76
N ARG A 148 12.76 17.27 -1.33
CA ARG A 148 11.60 16.53 -0.80
C ARG A 148 11.87 15.93 0.58
N ILE A 149 13.07 15.38 0.83
CA ILE A 149 13.47 14.84 2.13
C ILE A 149 13.54 15.95 3.20
N LYS A 150 13.91 17.17 2.80
CA LYS A 150 13.94 18.37 3.67
C LYS A 150 12.55 18.95 3.93
N GLN A 151 11.50 18.54 3.19
CA GLN A 151 10.14 18.99 3.47
C GLN A 151 9.70 18.53 4.86
N LYS A 152 9.08 19.47 5.60
CA LYS A 152 8.54 19.22 6.94
C LYS A 152 7.48 18.12 6.92
N SER A 153 6.69 18.03 5.85
CA SER A 153 5.67 17.00 5.70
C SER A 153 5.63 16.49 4.28
N PHE A 154 5.21 15.24 4.12
CA PHE A 154 5.08 14.58 2.83
C PHE A 154 4.03 13.47 2.91
N ASP A 155 3.20 13.35 1.87
CA ASP A 155 2.11 12.37 1.79
C ASP A 155 1.96 11.82 0.37
N TRP A 156 2.31 10.54 0.17
CA TRP A 156 2.20 9.88 -1.14
C TRP A 156 0.77 9.84 -1.68
N ARG A 157 -0.27 9.93 -0.84
CA ARG A 157 -1.66 9.94 -1.30
C ARG A 157 -2.00 11.14 -2.18
N THR A 158 -1.18 12.20 -2.11
CA THR A 158 -1.35 13.41 -2.93
C THR A 158 -0.80 13.24 -4.36
N LEU A 159 0.03 12.22 -4.60
CA LEU A 159 0.75 12.01 -5.86
C LEU A 159 0.51 10.63 -6.48
N LEU A 160 0.18 9.63 -5.67
CA LEU A 160 0.01 8.23 -6.06
C LEU A 160 -1.30 7.68 -5.51
N ASP A 161 -1.90 6.75 -6.24
CA ASP A 161 -2.94 5.89 -5.69
C ASP A 161 -2.26 4.76 -4.89
N VAL A 162 -2.22 4.94 -3.57
CA VAL A 162 -1.71 3.94 -2.61
C VAL A 162 -2.67 2.76 -2.42
N GLY A 163 -3.69 2.64 -3.28
CA GLY A 163 -4.75 1.65 -3.29
C GLY A 163 -5.81 1.88 -2.21
N ALA A 164 -6.98 1.26 -2.39
CA ALA A 164 -8.09 1.43 -1.46
C ALA A 164 -7.74 0.88 -0.06
N VAL A 165 -8.34 1.45 0.98
CA VAL A 165 -8.26 0.85 2.33
C VAL A 165 -9.15 -0.37 2.35
N MET A 166 -8.53 -1.54 2.42
CA MET A 166 -9.23 -2.83 2.44
C MET A 166 -9.34 -3.37 3.86
N ASN A 167 -10.12 -4.45 4.01
CA ASN A 167 -10.24 -5.17 5.28
C ASN A 167 -9.77 -6.62 5.10
N GLN A 168 -8.69 -7.00 5.78
CA GLN A 168 -8.15 -8.36 5.75
C GLN A 168 -9.05 -9.41 6.43
N GLY A 169 -10.06 -8.96 7.19
CA GLY A 169 -10.99 -9.81 7.94
C GLY A 169 -10.48 -10.15 9.35
N ALA A 170 -11.41 -10.48 10.24
CA ALA A 170 -11.06 -10.98 11.57
C ALA A 170 -10.51 -12.41 11.48
N GLY A 171 -9.37 -12.68 12.13
CA GLY A 171 -8.78 -14.02 12.20
C GLY A 171 -7.98 -14.47 10.97
N CYS A 172 -7.70 -13.58 10.01
CA CYS A 172 -6.81 -13.86 8.89
C CYS A 172 -5.64 -12.88 8.82
N ASN A 173 -4.42 -13.37 9.02
CA ASN A 173 -3.21 -12.55 9.17
C ASN A 173 -2.50 -12.29 7.82
N THR A 174 -3.20 -11.61 6.92
CA THR A 174 -2.74 -11.32 5.55
C THR A 174 -2.25 -9.89 5.35
N CYS A 175 -2.08 -9.10 6.42
CA CYS A 175 -1.59 -7.72 6.38
C CYS A 175 -0.30 -7.54 5.55
N TRP A 176 0.61 -8.53 5.61
CA TRP A 176 1.82 -8.57 4.80
C TRP A 176 1.53 -8.52 3.29
N ALA A 177 0.48 -9.20 2.81
CA ALA A 177 0.10 -9.23 1.41
C ALA A 177 -0.56 -7.91 0.99
N PHE A 178 -1.39 -7.32 1.86
CA PHE A 178 -1.99 -6.00 1.61
C PHE A 178 -0.91 -4.91 1.48
N ALA A 179 0.03 -4.86 2.43
CA ALA A 179 1.12 -3.88 2.38
C ALA A 179 2.02 -4.11 1.15
N SER A 180 2.43 -5.35 0.87
CA SER A 180 3.30 -5.66 -0.27
C SER A 180 2.67 -5.34 -1.63
N THR A 181 1.39 -5.64 -1.82
CA THR A 181 0.69 -5.34 -3.09
C THR A 181 0.48 -3.85 -3.28
N SER A 182 0.08 -3.12 -2.23
CA SER A 182 -0.02 -1.65 -2.32
C SER A 182 1.34 -0.99 -2.59
N ALA A 183 2.43 -1.46 -1.97
CA ALA A 183 3.77 -0.96 -2.26
C ALA A 183 4.17 -1.19 -3.72
N ALA A 184 3.92 -2.38 -4.26
CA ALA A 184 4.26 -2.72 -5.63
C ALA A 184 3.46 -1.90 -6.66
N VAL A 185 2.16 -1.71 -6.45
CA VAL A 185 1.31 -0.88 -7.33
C VAL A 185 1.75 0.58 -7.29
N ALA A 186 1.97 1.15 -6.10
CA ALA A 186 2.41 2.53 -5.95
C ALA A 186 3.81 2.77 -6.55
N SER A 187 4.73 1.81 -6.37
CA SER A 187 6.06 1.85 -6.99
C SER A 187 5.98 1.86 -8.51
N LEU A 188 5.08 1.09 -9.11
CA LEU A 188 4.88 1.13 -10.55
C LEU A 188 4.35 2.49 -11.00
N GLN A 189 3.32 3.02 -10.33
CA GLN A 189 2.77 4.34 -10.65
C GLN A 189 3.85 5.43 -10.58
N LYS A 190 4.70 5.38 -9.55
CA LYS A 190 5.87 6.26 -9.43
C LYS A 190 6.81 6.12 -10.64
N SER A 191 7.14 4.89 -11.04
CA SER A 191 8.01 4.67 -12.20
C SER A 191 7.46 5.29 -13.49
N TYR A 192 6.14 5.29 -13.67
CA TYR A 192 5.50 5.97 -14.79
C TYR A 192 5.64 7.49 -14.70
N LEU A 193 5.37 8.09 -13.54
CA LEU A 193 5.50 9.53 -13.34
C LEU A 193 6.93 10.02 -13.60
N GLU A 194 7.94 9.25 -13.23
CA GLU A 194 9.36 9.60 -13.46
C GLU A 194 9.79 9.52 -14.93
N THR A 195 9.03 8.81 -15.77
CA THR A 195 9.29 8.78 -17.22
C THR A 195 8.72 9.99 -17.97
N ILE A 196 7.84 10.77 -17.33
CA ILE A 196 7.25 11.99 -17.90
C ILE A 196 8.21 13.18 -17.62
N PRO A 197 8.52 14.04 -18.61
CA PRO A 197 9.42 15.17 -18.40
C PRO A 197 8.96 16.12 -17.28
N LEU A 198 9.81 16.29 -16.25
CA LEU A 198 9.58 17.19 -15.11
C LEU A 198 9.32 18.66 -15.47
N SER A 199 9.58 19.09 -16.71
CA SER A 199 9.23 20.43 -17.21
C SER A 199 7.72 20.68 -17.29
N ASN A 200 6.91 19.61 -17.26
CA ASN A 200 5.46 19.69 -17.25
C ASN A 200 4.88 19.73 -15.82
N TYR A 201 5.70 19.46 -14.81
CA TYR A 201 5.31 19.56 -13.41
C TYR A 201 5.39 21.01 -12.94
N ASN A 202 4.27 21.72 -13.10
CA ASN A 202 3.97 22.81 -12.18
C ASN A 202 3.55 22.16 -10.86
N PHE A 203 4.29 22.40 -9.78
CA PHE A 203 3.86 22.05 -8.41
C PHE A 203 3.08 23.22 -7.77
N PRO A 204 1.78 23.39 -8.07
CA PRO A 204 0.87 24.03 -7.15
C PRO A 204 -0.25 23.06 -6.72
N ASN A 205 -0.90 23.43 -5.61
CA ASN A 205 -1.75 22.63 -4.73
C ASN A 205 -2.98 21.91 -5.33
N GLU A 206 -3.17 21.82 -6.65
CA GLU A 206 -4.26 21.05 -7.27
C GLU A 206 -3.79 20.45 -8.61
N ILE A 207 -3.63 19.13 -8.66
CA ILE A 207 -3.23 18.38 -9.87
C ILE A 207 -4.41 17.52 -10.33
N THR A 208 -5.09 17.89 -11.43
CA THR A 208 -6.24 17.14 -11.97
C THR A 208 -6.09 16.67 -13.42
N GLY A 209 -5.01 17.05 -14.12
CA GLY A 209 -4.87 16.81 -15.57
C GLY A 209 -4.06 15.57 -15.98
N GLU A 210 -2.74 15.57 -15.72
CA GLU A 210 -1.81 14.56 -16.28
C GLU A 210 -1.68 13.27 -15.44
N LEU A 211 -2.02 13.33 -14.14
CA LEU A 211 -2.10 12.16 -13.24
C LEU A 211 -3.17 11.14 -13.70
N SER A 212 -4.11 11.58 -14.55
CA SER A 212 -5.14 10.73 -15.14
C SER A 212 -4.54 9.57 -15.91
N SER A 213 -3.45 9.75 -16.65
CA SER A 213 -2.81 8.71 -17.48
C SER A 213 -2.27 7.51 -16.67
N ALA A 214 -1.58 7.79 -15.56
CA ALA A 214 -1.02 6.78 -14.66
C ALA A 214 -2.12 6.16 -13.76
N SER A 215 -3.10 6.96 -13.35
CA SER A 215 -4.32 6.45 -12.70
C SER A 215 -5.15 5.56 -13.63
N ASN A 216 -5.25 5.89 -14.92
CA ASN A 216 -6.04 5.17 -15.93
C ASN A 216 -5.48 3.76 -16.24
N MET A 217 -4.21 3.48 -15.92
CA MET A 217 -3.68 2.11 -16.00
C MET A 217 -4.38 1.13 -15.05
N PHE A 218 -4.96 1.64 -13.96
CA PHE A 218 -5.68 0.84 -12.97
C PHE A 218 -7.14 1.27 -12.79
N ASN A 219 -7.54 2.45 -13.30
CA ASN A 219 -8.87 3.04 -13.16
C ASN A 219 -9.68 3.09 -14.47
N ASN A 220 -9.50 2.14 -15.39
CA ASN A 220 -10.20 2.15 -16.68
C ASN A 220 -11.73 1.84 -16.60
N THR A 221 -12.32 2.02 -15.42
CA THR A 221 -13.76 2.06 -15.20
C THR A 221 -14.11 3.48 -14.78
N GLY A 222 -15.06 4.14 -15.44
CA GLY A 222 -15.56 5.48 -15.12
C GLY A 222 -16.25 5.62 -13.75
N SER A 223 -15.74 4.94 -12.72
CA SER A 223 -16.10 5.04 -11.32
C SER A 223 -14.82 5.41 -10.57
N SER A 224 -14.87 6.49 -9.80
CA SER A 224 -13.85 6.96 -8.87
C SER A 224 -13.60 5.93 -7.74
N ARG A 225 -13.08 4.75 -8.09
CA ARG A 225 -12.68 3.70 -7.14
C ARG A 225 -11.17 3.57 -7.23
N SER A 226 -10.50 3.91 -6.13
CA SER A 226 -9.09 3.60 -5.91
C SER A 226 -8.81 2.13 -6.25
N SER A 227 -7.70 1.87 -6.93
CA SER A 227 -7.35 0.53 -7.39
C SER A 227 -7.20 -0.40 -6.19
N ALA A 228 -8.14 -1.36 -6.08
CA ALA A 228 -8.06 -2.34 -5.02
C ALA A 228 -6.74 -3.12 -5.17
N PRO A 229 -5.95 -3.29 -4.11
CA PRO A 229 -4.70 -4.04 -4.21
C PRO A 229 -4.99 -5.49 -4.64
N PHE A 230 -4.18 -6.02 -5.56
CA PHE A 230 -4.28 -7.37 -6.16
C PHE A 230 -3.96 -8.51 -5.16
N VAL A 231 -4.48 -8.42 -3.93
CA VAL A 231 -4.15 -9.30 -2.81
C VAL A 231 -4.60 -10.72 -3.09
N GLN A 232 -5.83 -10.91 -3.55
CA GLN A 232 -6.35 -12.25 -3.83
C GLN A 232 -5.57 -12.91 -4.99
N ASP A 233 -5.26 -12.15 -6.03
CA ASP A 233 -4.44 -12.60 -7.15
C ASP A 233 -3.06 -13.07 -6.66
N LEU A 234 -2.40 -12.25 -5.82
CA LEU A 234 -1.11 -12.61 -5.22
C LEU A 234 -1.21 -13.92 -4.42
N LEU A 235 -2.21 -14.03 -3.53
CA LEU A 235 -2.41 -15.21 -2.68
C LEU A 235 -2.70 -16.49 -3.49
N ASN A 236 -3.44 -16.38 -4.59
CA ASN A 236 -3.71 -17.50 -5.50
C ASN A 236 -2.42 -18.01 -6.16
N CYS A 237 -1.54 -17.11 -6.56
CA CYS A 237 -0.35 -17.43 -7.36
C CYS A 237 0.92 -17.71 -6.57
N MET A 238 1.05 -17.19 -5.35
CA MET A 238 2.19 -17.48 -4.49
C MET A 238 2.22 -18.97 -4.10
N PRO A 239 3.42 -19.57 -3.95
CA PRO A 239 3.59 -20.96 -3.50
C PRO A 239 3.38 -21.07 -1.97
N ILE A 240 2.18 -20.75 -1.51
CA ILE A 240 1.70 -20.84 -0.12
C ILE A 240 0.49 -21.78 -0.08
N LYS A 241 0.39 -22.66 0.92
CA LYS A 241 -0.79 -23.54 1.04
C LYS A 241 -2.00 -22.76 1.54
N LYS A 242 -3.21 -23.22 1.23
CA LYS A 242 -4.46 -22.55 1.64
C LYS A 242 -4.52 -22.37 3.15
N GLU A 243 -4.12 -23.40 3.88
CA GLU A 243 -4.18 -23.46 5.35
C GLU A 243 -3.19 -22.48 6.00
N GLU A 244 -2.13 -22.08 5.29
CA GLU A 244 -1.07 -21.19 5.77
C GLU A 244 -1.39 -19.70 5.54
N ILE A 245 -2.31 -19.36 4.63
CA ILE A 245 -2.61 -17.98 4.21
C ILE A 245 -2.94 -17.07 5.40
N CYS A 246 -3.76 -17.56 6.32
CA CYS A 246 -4.21 -16.79 7.49
C CYS A 246 -3.29 -16.93 8.70
N GLN A 247 -2.29 -17.82 8.66
CA GLN A 247 -1.46 -18.11 9.83
C GLN A 247 -0.39 -17.03 10.03
N SER A 248 0.37 -16.75 8.98
CA SER A 248 1.44 -15.74 8.96
C SER A 248 2.00 -15.59 7.55
N GLY A 249 2.68 -14.48 7.28
CA GLY A 249 3.47 -14.31 6.07
C GLY A 249 4.48 -13.19 6.20
N TRP A 250 5.34 -13.07 5.20
CA TRP A 250 6.45 -12.13 5.23
C TRP A 250 6.52 -11.35 3.91
N HIS A 251 6.60 -10.03 4.00
CA HIS A 251 6.64 -9.15 2.82
C HIS A 251 7.81 -9.48 1.90
N GLY A 252 8.97 -9.88 2.44
CA GLY A 252 10.11 -10.31 1.63
C GLY A 252 9.86 -11.59 0.82
N ARG A 253 8.89 -12.44 1.20
CA ARG A 253 8.47 -13.58 0.35
C ARG A 253 7.56 -13.10 -0.79
N ALA A 254 6.71 -12.11 -0.54
CA ALA A 254 5.90 -11.49 -1.58
C ALA A 254 6.81 -10.79 -2.61
N PHE A 255 7.76 -9.98 -2.15
CA PHE A 255 8.70 -9.28 -3.01
C PHE A 255 9.61 -10.23 -3.79
N ASP A 256 10.12 -11.30 -3.19
CA ASP A 256 10.84 -12.34 -3.93
C ASP A 256 9.99 -12.99 -5.03
N PHE A 257 8.69 -13.19 -4.78
CA PHE A 257 7.78 -13.71 -5.78
C PHE A 257 7.60 -12.73 -6.95
N MET A 258 7.52 -11.44 -6.64
CA MET A 258 7.38 -10.35 -7.62
C MET A 258 8.66 -10.10 -8.44
N VAL A 259 9.84 -10.20 -7.82
CA VAL A 259 11.13 -9.92 -8.46
C VAL A 259 11.74 -11.16 -9.10
N TYR A 260 11.87 -12.27 -8.36
CA TYR A 260 12.69 -13.42 -8.77
C TYR A 260 11.91 -14.63 -9.28
N LYS A 261 10.57 -14.61 -9.21
CA LYS A 261 9.73 -15.74 -9.63
C LYS A 261 8.84 -15.32 -10.79
N LYS A 262 7.54 -15.18 -10.55
CA LYS A 262 6.53 -15.02 -11.60
C LYS A 262 6.07 -13.58 -11.80
N GLY A 263 6.35 -12.67 -10.87
CA GLY A 263 5.79 -11.32 -10.88
C GLY A 263 4.53 -11.22 -10.01
N MET A 264 4.07 -10.01 -9.73
CA MET A 264 2.75 -9.77 -9.14
C MET A 264 1.68 -10.04 -10.21
N PRO A 265 0.79 -11.01 -10.02
CA PRO A 265 -0.34 -11.20 -10.94
C PRO A 265 -1.20 -9.95 -10.89
N VAL A 266 -1.54 -9.45 -12.06
CA VAL A 266 -2.29 -8.22 -12.22
C VAL A 266 -3.31 -8.40 -13.31
N ALA A 267 -4.41 -7.69 -13.15
CA ALA A 267 -5.41 -7.54 -14.18
C ALA A 267 -4.97 -6.36 -15.09
N MET A 268 -3.86 -6.53 -15.83
CA MET A 268 -3.33 -5.53 -16.77
C MET A 268 -3.62 -5.85 -18.25
N ASP A 269 -3.73 -4.82 -19.07
CA ASP A 269 -3.87 -4.96 -20.52
C ASP A 269 -2.56 -5.48 -21.15
N ASN A 270 -2.61 -6.63 -21.84
CA ASN A 270 -1.49 -7.20 -22.62
C ASN A 270 -1.35 -6.58 -24.03
N GLY A 271 -1.97 -5.42 -24.29
CA GLY A 271 -1.93 -4.74 -25.59
C GLY A 271 -2.99 -5.25 -26.57
N GLY A 272 -4.11 -5.76 -26.06
CA GLY A 272 -5.25 -6.27 -26.84
C GLY A 272 -6.23 -5.18 -27.26
N ASN A 273 -7.12 -5.52 -28.20
CA ASN A 273 -8.01 -4.59 -28.89
C ASN A 273 -8.98 -3.84 -27.94
N ILE A 274 -9.23 -2.59 -28.28
CA ILE A 274 -9.73 -1.53 -27.39
C ILE A 274 -11.22 -1.66 -27.01
N SER A 275 -11.96 -2.52 -27.68
CA SER A 275 -13.43 -2.52 -27.63
C SER A 275 -14.05 -3.44 -26.57
N GLU A 276 -13.27 -4.27 -25.86
CA GLU A 276 -13.76 -5.18 -24.80
C GLU A 276 -13.35 -4.73 -23.38
N ARG A 277 -13.00 -3.45 -23.25
CA ARG A 277 -12.19 -2.84 -22.18
C ARG A 277 -12.79 -2.70 -20.77
N SER A 278 -14.05 -3.03 -20.51
CA SER A 278 -14.74 -2.55 -19.30
C SER A 278 -14.76 -3.49 -18.08
N ASN A 279 -14.25 -4.73 -18.15
CA ASN A 279 -14.64 -5.78 -17.17
C ASN A 279 -13.51 -6.56 -16.46
N ILE A 280 -12.23 -6.20 -16.61
CA ILE A 280 -11.12 -6.92 -15.95
C ILE A 280 -10.72 -6.18 -14.66
N LEU A 281 -11.27 -6.61 -13.51
CA LEU A 281 -11.01 -6.02 -12.18
C LEU A 281 -10.12 -6.95 -11.32
N PRO A 282 -9.38 -6.40 -10.33
CA PRO A 282 -8.73 -7.20 -9.31
C PRO A 282 -9.73 -8.17 -8.67
N LEU A 283 -9.29 -9.39 -8.36
CA LEU A 283 -10.16 -10.34 -7.69
C LEU A 283 -10.54 -9.81 -6.30
N GLU A 284 -11.83 -9.90 -5.98
CA GLU A 284 -12.31 -9.59 -4.64
C GLU A 284 -11.58 -10.46 -3.61
N TYR A 285 -11.04 -9.81 -2.57
CA TYR A 285 -10.37 -10.50 -1.49
C TYR A 285 -11.35 -11.34 -0.67
N LYS A 286 -11.04 -12.64 -0.53
CA LYS A 286 -11.79 -13.59 0.29
C LYS A 286 -10.86 -14.19 1.34
N ALA A 287 -11.03 -13.77 2.58
CA ALA A 287 -10.19 -14.20 3.70
C ALA A 287 -10.04 -15.72 3.77
N GLY A 288 -8.78 -16.18 3.87
CA GLY A 288 -8.42 -17.60 3.96
C GLY A 288 -8.71 -18.45 2.73
N GLN A 289 -9.16 -17.85 1.62
CA GLN A 289 -9.37 -18.58 0.39
C GLN A 289 -8.15 -18.54 -0.50
N LYS A 290 -7.85 -19.69 -1.10
CA LYS A 290 -6.92 -19.85 -2.20
C LYS A 290 -7.68 -20.43 -3.37
N PHE A 291 -7.68 -19.72 -4.48
CA PHE A 291 -8.22 -20.19 -5.75
C PHE A 291 -7.08 -20.57 -6.70
N ALA A 292 -7.43 -21.14 -7.86
CA ALA A 292 -6.46 -21.36 -8.92
C ALA A 292 -5.81 -20.03 -9.31
N CYS A 293 -4.50 -20.04 -9.56
CA CYS A 293 -3.78 -18.89 -10.10
C CYS A 293 -4.24 -18.66 -11.55
N GLN A 294 -5.05 -17.62 -11.76
CA GLN A 294 -5.64 -17.25 -13.05
C GLN A 294 -5.40 -15.76 -13.29
N PRO A 295 -4.18 -15.33 -13.65
CA PRO A 295 -3.90 -13.92 -13.92
C PRO A 295 -4.70 -13.47 -15.14
N THR A 296 -5.68 -12.58 -14.94
CA THR A 296 -6.58 -12.09 -15.99
C THR A 296 -5.88 -11.14 -16.98
N GLY A 297 -4.73 -10.57 -16.60
CA GLY A 297 -4.00 -9.58 -17.41
C GLY A 297 -2.47 -9.68 -17.33
N GLY A 298 -1.94 -10.84 -16.97
CA GLY A 298 -0.50 -11.09 -16.91
C GLY A 298 0.15 -10.80 -15.56
N PHE A 299 1.46 -10.54 -15.58
CA PHE A 299 2.27 -10.35 -14.38
C PHE A 299 3.04 -9.04 -14.47
N LEU A 300 2.88 -8.20 -13.45
CA LEU A 300 3.77 -7.08 -13.19
C LEU A 300 5.08 -7.60 -12.61
N LYS A 301 6.20 -7.22 -13.20
CA LYS A 301 7.52 -7.56 -12.68
C LYS A 301 8.03 -6.41 -11.83
N ALA A 302 8.77 -6.76 -10.79
CA ALA A 302 9.58 -5.80 -10.08
C ALA A 302 11.05 -6.03 -10.42
N ALA A 303 11.74 -4.92 -10.61
CA ALA A 303 13.13 -4.85 -10.99
C ALA A 303 14.06 -5.26 -9.85
N SER A 304 13.81 -4.71 -8.66
CA SER A 304 14.57 -5.03 -7.47
C SER A 304 13.76 -4.72 -6.21
N TRP A 305 14.22 -5.22 -5.07
CA TRP A 305 13.70 -4.88 -3.76
C TRP A 305 14.84 -5.00 -2.74
N ASP A 306 14.76 -4.26 -1.64
CA ASP A 306 15.70 -4.34 -0.52
C ASP A 306 15.03 -3.85 0.75
N TYR A 307 15.69 -4.12 1.88
CA TYR A 307 15.41 -3.44 3.14
C TYR A 307 15.97 -2.01 3.10
N VAL A 308 15.38 -1.13 3.90
CA VAL A 308 15.83 0.27 4.04
C VAL A 308 17.26 0.35 4.60
N ASN A 309 17.61 -0.55 5.51
CA ASN A 309 18.93 -0.56 6.16
C ASN A 309 19.53 -1.98 6.29
N SER A 310 20.84 -2.00 6.54
CA SER A 310 21.62 -3.20 6.83
C SER A 310 22.36 -3.02 8.16
N PRO A 311 22.21 -3.92 9.14
CA PRO A 311 21.26 -5.03 9.16
C PRO A 311 19.80 -4.53 9.31
N PRO A 312 18.81 -5.24 8.76
CA PRO A 312 17.41 -4.80 8.71
C PRO A 312 16.65 -4.95 10.03
N ASP A 313 17.19 -5.68 11.00
CA ASP A 313 16.63 -5.86 12.34
C ASP A 313 16.87 -4.67 13.28
N LYS A 314 17.62 -3.66 12.82
CA LYS A 314 17.83 -2.40 13.54
C LYS A 314 16.91 -1.32 13.02
N LEU A 315 16.52 -0.38 13.89
CA LEU A 315 15.77 0.79 13.46
C LEU A 315 16.62 1.67 12.53
N PRO A 316 16.17 1.95 11.30
CA PRO A 316 16.78 2.97 10.46
C PRO A 316 16.55 4.37 11.04
N THR A 317 17.43 5.31 10.71
CA THR A 317 17.23 6.72 11.04
C THR A 317 16.00 7.29 10.31
N VAL A 318 15.38 8.33 10.87
CA VAL A 318 14.29 9.07 10.21
C VAL A 318 14.72 9.50 8.79
N LYS A 319 15.96 10.00 8.64
CA LYS A 319 16.50 10.36 7.32
C LYS A 319 16.51 9.18 6.35
N GLN A 320 16.98 8.00 6.77
CA GLN A 320 17.00 6.80 5.91
C GLN A 320 15.59 6.38 5.47
N LEU A 321 14.60 6.41 6.36
CA LEU A 321 13.21 6.10 6.01
C LEU A 321 12.60 7.13 5.06
N LYS A 322 12.83 8.43 5.29
CA LYS A 322 12.39 9.49 4.38
C LYS A 322 13.04 9.36 3.01
N THR A 323 14.35 9.10 2.96
CA THR A 323 15.08 8.86 1.71
C THR A 323 14.47 7.69 0.96
N ALA A 324 14.29 6.54 1.60
CA ALA A 324 13.69 5.38 0.96
C ALA A 324 12.24 5.64 0.50
N LEU A 325 11.43 6.35 1.29
CA LEU A 325 10.07 6.75 0.91
C LEU A 325 10.07 7.57 -0.37
N ILE A 326 10.99 8.54 -0.49
CA ILE A 326 11.06 9.44 -1.64
C ILE A 326 11.62 8.73 -2.87
N GLU A 327 12.69 7.95 -2.72
CA GLU A 327 13.39 7.26 -3.80
C GLU A 327 12.59 6.08 -4.37
N HIS A 328 11.85 5.35 -3.52
CA HIS A 328 11.22 4.08 -3.91
C HIS A 328 9.69 4.09 -3.84
N GLY A 329 9.08 5.13 -3.25
CA GLY A 329 7.65 5.16 -3.00
C GLY A 329 7.28 4.61 -1.61
N PRO A 330 6.00 4.29 -1.36
CA PRO A 330 5.54 3.75 -0.10
C PRO A 330 6.31 2.50 0.36
N LEU A 331 6.63 2.44 1.66
CA LEU A 331 7.43 1.36 2.25
C LEU A 331 6.53 0.36 2.96
N VAL A 332 6.83 -0.92 2.84
CA VAL A 332 6.23 -1.92 3.73
C VAL A 332 6.92 -1.81 5.08
N ALA A 333 6.14 -1.65 6.15
CA ALA A 333 6.64 -1.45 7.50
C ALA A 333 5.98 -2.45 8.47
N PRO A 334 6.74 -3.45 8.93
CA PRO A 334 6.37 -4.20 10.12
C PRO A 334 6.30 -3.29 11.34
N ILE A 335 5.29 -3.51 12.18
CA ILE A 335 5.09 -2.77 13.42
C ILE A 335 4.73 -3.70 14.56
N PHE A 336 5.01 -3.25 15.77
CA PHE A 336 4.33 -3.73 16.95
C PHE A 336 2.93 -3.14 17.00
N TYR A 337 1.96 -4.00 17.27
CA TYR A 337 0.55 -3.69 17.29
C TYR A 337 -0.09 -4.22 18.56
N ASP A 338 -0.72 -3.35 19.32
CA ASP A 338 -1.26 -3.66 20.64
C ASP A 338 -2.77 -3.31 20.74
N GLU A 339 -3.32 -3.41 21.95
CA GLU A 339 -4.75 -3.13 22.20
C GLU A 339 -5.06 -1.63 22.12
N CYS A 340 -4.10 -0.76 22.43
CA CYS A 340 -4.29 0.69 22.31
C CYS A 340 -4.37 1.11 20.84
N LEU A 341 -3.47 0.62 19.99
CA LEU A 341 -3.53 0.87 18.56
C LEU A 341 -4.79 0.24 17.93
N ALA A 342 -5.30 -0.89 18.48
CA ALA A 342 -6.59 -1.50 18.09
C ALA A 342 -7.76 -0.52 18.14
N ASN A 343 -7.69 0.39 19.11
CA ASN A 343 -8.74 1.35 19.42
C ASN A 343 -8.40 2.78 18.97
N TYR A 344 -7.35 2.96 18.18
CA TYR A 344 -7.01 4.25 17.59
C TYR A 344 -8.18 4.82 16.75
N ARG A 345 -8.47 6.10 16.94
CA ARG A 345 -9.50 6.86 16.20
C ARG A 345 -8.99 8.18 15.61
N GLY A 346 -7.82 8.65 16.02
CA GLY A 346 -7.21 9.86 15.47
C GLY A 346 -6.11 10.47 16.35
N GLY A 347 -5.38 11.43 15.79
CA GLY A 347 -4.24 12.09 16.43
C GLY A 347 -2.93 11.33 16.23
N VAL A 348 -1.86 11.71 16.94
CA VAL A 348 -0.53 11.08 16.80
C VAL A 348 -0.34 9.98 17.83
N PHE A 349 -0.53 8.72 17.46
CA PHE A 349 -0.33 7.58 18.35
C PHE A 349 1.14 7.48 18.82
N ASN A 350 1.35 7.28 20.12
CA ASN A 350 2.68 7.13 20.72
C ASN A 350 2.62 6.33 22.02
N GLU A 351 2.76 5.02 21.94
CA GLU A 351 2.87 4.18 23.14
C GLU A 351 4.32 3.98 23.60
N GLN A 352 5.30 4.34 22.76
CA GLN A 352 6.74 4.12 22.95
C GLN A 352 7.12 2.65 23.21
N ASP A 353 6.21 1.72 22.93
CA ASP A 353 6.44 0.30 23.04
C ASP A 353 7.17 -0.20 21.78
N LEU A 354 8.32 -0.83 22.04
CA LEU A 354 9.16 -1.48 21.04
C LEU A 354 8.99 -2.99 21.08
N GLY A 355 7.80 -3.46 21.45
CA GLY A 355 7.42 -4.87 21.50
C GLY A 355 7.70 -5.64 20.20
N THR A 356 7.47 -6.95 20.22
CA THR A 356 7.79 -7.79 19.05
C THR A 356 6.84 -7.48 17.89
N ILE A 357 7.37 -7.12 16.72
CA ILE A 357 6.57 -6.86 15.51
C ILE A 357 5.59 -8.02 15.24
N ASN A 358 4.33 -7.68 15.03
CA ASN A 358 3.23 -8.64 14.87
C ASN A 358 2.23 -8.23 13.78
N HIS A 359 2.38 -7.06 13.18
CA HIS A 359 1.52 -6.55 12.12
C HIS A 359 2.35 -5.87 11.03
N VAL A 360 1.78 -5.71 9.83
CA VAL A 360 2.45 -5.06 8.70
C VAL A 360 1.53 -4.00 8.12
N VAL A 361 2.03 -2.77 8.03
CA VAL A 361 1.33 -1.62 7.44
C VAL A 361 2.13 -1.07 6.27
N LEU A 362 1.52 -0.15 5.52
CA LEU A 362 2.23 0.59 4.48
C LEU A 362 2.54 2.00 4.99
N LEU A 363 3.81 2.35 5.05
CA LEU A 363 4.27 3.70 5.36
C LEU A 363 4.14 4.56 4.10
N VAL A 364 3.37 5.65 4.17
CA VAL A 364 3.02 6.47 2.99
C VAL A 364 3.43 7.93 3.13
N GLY A 365 3.92 8.37 4.29
CA GLY A 365 4.27 9.76 4.50
C GLY A 365 4.81 10.07 5.89
N TRP A 366 5.07 11.34 6.14
CA TRP A 366 5.55 11.85 7.41
C TRP A 366 5.12 13.29 7.65
N ASP A 367 5.25 13.73 8.90
CA ASP A 367 5.07 15.11 9.34
C ASP A 367 5.99 15.38 10.53
N ASP A 368 6.94 16.29 10.36
CA ASP A 368 7.94 16.69 11.36
C ASP A 368 7.38 17.61 12.43
N GLU A 369 6.28 18.31 12.19
CA GLU A 369 5.61 19.08 13.25
C GLU A 369 4.90 18.11 14.20
N LYS A 370 4.31 17.05 13.65
CA LYS A 370 3.77 15.92 14.42
C LYS A 370 4.85 14.97 14.95
N GLN A 371 6.06 15.04 14.37
CA GLN A 371 7.13 14.07 14.56
C GLN A 371 6.62 12.62 14.38
N ALA A 372 5.88 12.38 13.30
CA ALA A 372 5.11 11.17 13.09
C ALA A 372 5.14 10.66 11.65
N TRP A 373 5.00 9.36 11.53
CA TRP A 373 4.81 8.59 10.31
C TRP A 373 3.32 8.48 9.98
N LEU A 374 2.96 8.65 8.72
CA LEU A 374 1.63 8.34 8.21
C LEU A 374 1.61 6.91 7.68
N VAL A 375 0.78 6.05 8.26
CA VAL A 375 0.65 4.65 7.85
C VAL A 375 -0.76 4.33 7.36
N LYS A 376 -0.84 3.50 6.32
CA LYS A 376 -2.07 2.88 5.81
C LYS A 376 -2.23 1.49 6.40
N ASN A 377 -3.41 1.19 6.93
CA ASN A 377 -3.74 -0.10 7.51
C ASN A 377 -4.68 -0.92 6.59
N SER A 378 -5.01 -2.14 7.00
CA SER A 378 -5.83 -3.10 6.25
C SER A 378 -7.01 -3.66 7.08
N TRP A 379 -7.66 -2.81 7.88
CA TRP A 379 -8.85 -3.16 8.67
C TRP A 379 -10.11 -2.37 8.31
N GLY A 380 -10.16 -1.86 7.08
CA GLY A 380 -11.27 -1.05 6.59
C GLY A 380 -11.18 0.41 7.05
N GLU A 381 -12.01 1.23 6.40
CA GLU A 381 -12.01 2.68 6.56
C GLU A 381 -12.53 3.15 7.93
N GLU A 382 -13.31 2.31 8.61
CA GLU A 382 -13.84 2.58 9.95
C GLU A 382 -12.76 2.58 11.05
N TRP A 383 -11.57 2.02 10.78
CA TRP A 383 -10.47 2.04 11.72
C TRP A 383 -9.62 3.30 11.57
N GLY A 384 -9.29 3.95 12.68
CA GLY A 384 -8.42 5.14 12.68
C GLY A 384 -8.99 6.31 11.89
N GLU A 385 -8.11 7.02 11.18
CA GLU A 385 -8.47 8.15 10.33
C GLU A 385 -8.69 7.65 8.90
N LYS A 386 -9.91 7.14 8.61
CA LYS A 386 -10.26 6.55 7.31
C LYS A 386 -9.35 5.39 6.88
N GLY A 387 -8.95 4.54 7.82
CA GLY A 387 -8.00 3.44 7.58
C GLY A 387 -6.52 3.79 7.75
N PHE A 388 -6.21 5.04 8.13
CA PHE A 388 -4.84 5.51 8.35
C PHE A 388 -4.59 5.84 9.82
N ALA A 389 -3.31 5.95 10.17
CA ALA A 389 -2.89 6.46 11.47
C ALA A 389 -1.62 7.29 11.36
N TRP A 390 -1.50 8.28 12.25
CA TRP A 390 -0.24 8.92 12.56
C TRP A 390 0.42 8.20 13.73
N ILE A 391 1.65 7.73 13.57
CA ILE A 391 2.41 7.05 14.63
C ILE A 391 3.73 7.78 14.84
N LYS A 392 4.04 8.15 16.08
CA LYS A 392 5.24 8.91 16.44
C LYS A 392 6.52 8.23 15.95
N TYR A 393 7.48 9.03 15.49
CA TYR A 393 8.83 8.56 15.22
C TYR A 393 9.40 7.82 16.42
N GLY A 394 10.01 6.66 16.18
CA GLY A 394 10.58 5.81 17.22
C GLY A 394 9.56 4.98 18.02
N SER A 395 8.27 5.00 17.67
CA SER A 395 7.25 4.15 18.29
C SER A 395 6.92 2.91 17.43
N ASN A 396 6.39 1.87 18.05
CA ASN A 396 5.82 0.68 17.39
C ASN A 396 6.79 -0.05 16.46
N ASN A 397 8.10 0.12 16.64
CA ASN A 397 9.13 -0.45 15.77
C ASN A 397 9.00 -0.09 14.27
N ILE A 398 8.32 1.01 13.91
CA ILE A 398 8.25 1.46 12.51
C ILE A 398 9.67 1.66 11.97
N GLY A 399 10.01 0.85 10.96
CA GLY A 399 11.32 0.86 10.32
C GLY A 399 12.09 -0.46 10.45
N VAL A 400 11.83 -1.25 11.50
CA VAL A 400 12.43 -2.58 11.65
C VAL A 400 11.92 -3.48 10.53
N PHE A 401 12.84 -4.06 9.75
CA PHE A 401 12.54 -4.78 8.52
C PHE A 401 11.67 -3.99 7.53
N ALA A 402 11.73 -2.66 7.54
CA ALA A 402 11.06 -1.87 6.51
C ALA A 402 11.73 -2.14 5.15
N ALA A 403 10.92 -2.31 4.11
CA ALA A 403 11.38 -2.70 2.80
C ALA A 403 10.69 -1.89 1.70
N TRP A 404 11.44 -1.63 0.64
CA TRP A 404 10.96 -1.03 -0.59
C TRP A 404 11.00 -2.06 -1.73
N ILE A 405 10.24 -1.77 -2.78
CA ILE A 405 10.23 -2.52 -4.03
C ILE A 405 10.22 -1.54 -5.19
N ASP A 406 11.04 -1.79 -6.21
CA ASP A 406 11.07 -1.03 -7.45
C ASP A 406 10.33 -1.83 -8.52
N ALA A 407 9.07 -1.51 -8.77
CA ALA A 407 8.28 -2.08 -9.85
C ALA A 407 8.55 -1.34 -11.17
N ASN A 408 8.72 -2.08 -12.25
CA ASN A 408 8.94 -1.53 -13.59
C ASN A 408 8.09 -2.27 -14.64
N ARG A 409 7.97 -1.68 -15.83
CA ARG A 409 7.41 -2.37 -16.99
C ARG A 409 8.49 -3.15 -17.75
#